data_AF-A0A8T4Q6H4-F1
#
_entry.id   AF-A0A8T4Q6H4-F1
#
_cell.length_a   1.000
_cell.length_b   1.000
_cell.length_c   1.000
_cell.angle_alpha   90.00
_cell.angle_beta   90.00
_cell.angle_gamma   90.00
#
_symmetry.space_group_name_H-M   'P 1'
#
loop_
_entity.id
_entity.type
_entity.pdbx_description
1 polymer ?
#
loop_
_entity_poly.entity_id
_entity_poly.type
_entity_poly.pdbx_seq_one_letter_code
_entity_poly.pdbx_strand_id
1 'polypeptide(L)'
;MDEGNLLAMSLVTGILGLAWLYYVSASAEVPSVESGRAESFLGKQITLSGTVINSRETDKTIQYAVKEERYGQAYKVVYFKEGEGSLKMPNGTNIEVKGEMARFGNELEVLAEKIIITGYD
;
A
#
# COMPACT_ATOMS: atom_id res chain seq x y z
N MET A 1 -23.67 -20.77 -40.41
CA MET A 1 -22.96 -20.55 -39.13
C MET A 1 -24.02 -20.08 -38.15
N ASP A 2 -24.40 -20.91 -37.19
CA ASP A 2 -25.51 -20.61 -36.28
C ASP A 2 -25.13 -19.56 -35.25
N GLU A 3 -25.93 -18.49 -35.14
CA GLU A 3 -25.76 -17.42 -34.16
C GLU A 3 -25.64 -17.94 -32.73
N GLY A 4 -26.36 -19.03 -32.40
CA GLY A 4 -26.28 -19.68 -31.09
C GLY A 4 -24.89 -20.22 -30.76
N ASN A 5 -24.15 -20.74 -31.75
CA ASN A 5 -22.78 -21.22 -31.55
C ASN A 5 -21.78 -20.07 -31.41
N LEU A 6 -21.97 -18.96 -32.13
CA LEU A 6 -21.14 -17.77 -32.00
C LEU A 6 -21.29 -17.13 -30.61
N LEU A 7 -22.53 -17.07 -30.11
CA LEU A 7 -22.84 -16.51 -28.80
C LEU A 7 -22.32 -17.40 -27.66
N ALA A 8 -22.41 -18.72 -27.81
CA ALA A 8 -21.81 -19.67 -26.87
C ALA A 8 -20.27 -19.58 -26.85
N MET A 9 -19.62 -19.47 -28.01
CA MET A 9 -18.16 -19.38 -28.08
C MET A 9 -17.61 -18.07 -27.51
N SER A 10 -18.29 -16.94 -27.73
CA SER A 10 -17.87 -15.65 -27.16
C SER A 10 -18.03 -15.63 -25.64
N LEU A 11 -19.11 -16.22 -25.11
CA LEU A 11 -19.34 -16.36 -23.68
C LEU A 11 -18.25 -17.22 -23.01
N VAL A 12 -17.91 -18.37 -23.61
CA VAL A 12 -16.85 -19.26 -23.09
C VAL A 12 -15.49 -18.56 -23.10
N THR A 13 -15.18 -17.83 -24.17
CA THR A 13 -13.89 -17.13 -24.30
C THR A 13 -13.79 -15.97 -23.30
N GLY A 14 -14.91 -15.26 -23.05
CA GLY A 14 -14.98 -14.22 -22.03
C GLY A 14 -14.79 -14.75 -20.61
N ILE A 15 -15.43 -15.87 -20.28
CA ILE A 15 -15.28 -16.52 -18.96
C ILE A 15 -13.84 -17.00 -18.76
N LEU A 16 -13.22 -17.62 -19.77
CA LEU A 16 -11.82 -18.04 -19.72
C LEU A 16 -10.87 -16.86 -19.55
N GLY A 17 -11.11 -15.75 -20.25
CA GLY A 17 -10.31 -14.52 -20.11
C GLY A 17 -10.40 -13.92 -18.70
N LEU A 18 -11.59 -13.89 -18.10
CA LEU A 18 -11.81 -13.42 -16.73
C LEU A 18 -11.15 -14.34 -15.70
N ALA A 19 -11.23 -15.66 -15.88
CA ALA A 19 -10.57 -16.63 -15.01
C ALA A 19 -9.04 -16.46 -15.06
N TRP A 20 -8.48 -16.20 -16.25
CA TRP A 20 -7.06 -15.92 -16.41
C TRP A 20 -6.63 -14.62 -15.71
N LEU A 21 -7.40 -13.54 -15.90
CA LEU A 21 -7.17 -12.26 -15.21
C LEU A 21 -7.24 -12.42 -13.68
N TYR A 22 -8.21 -13.19 -13.18
CA TYR A 22 -8.32 -13.48 -11.75
C TYR A 22 -7.08 -14.21 -11.22
N TYR A 23 -6.57 -15.20 -11.95
CA TYR A 23 -5.37 -15.95 -11.55
C TYR A 23 -4.12 -15.07 -11.52
N VAL A 24 -3.94 -14.23 -12.55
CA VAL A 24 -2.85 -13.25 -12.61
C VAL A 24 -2.96 -12.22 -11.48
N SER A 25 -4.16 -11.72 -11.21
CA SER A 25 -4.41 -10.78 -10.12
C SER A 25 -4.19 -11.40 -8.74
N ALA A 26 -4.54 -12.68 -8.54
CA ALA A 26 -4.31 -13.39 -7.29
C ALA A 26 -2.82 -13.67 -7.05
N SER A 27 -2.04 -13.83 -8.13
CA SER A 27 -0.59 -14.01 -8.08
C SER A 27 0.19 -12.69 -8.00
N ALA A 28 -0.49 -11.55 -8.09
CA ALA A 28 0.12 -10.25 -7.90
C ALA A 28 0.34 -10.00 -6.40
N GLU A 29 1.33 -10.68 -5.82
CA GLU A 29 1.81 -10.35 -4.49
C GLU A 29 2.38 -8.94 -4.49
N VAL A 30 1.83 -8.08 -3.62
CA VAL A 30 2.37 -6.75 -3.37
C VAL A 30 3.76 -6.94 -2.76
N PRO A 31 4.83 -6.48 -3.42
CA PRO A 31 6.16 -6.74 -2.92
C PRO A 31 6.38 -6.01 -1.59
N SER A 32 6.83 -6.75 -0.58
CA SER A 32 7.29 -6.17 0.68
C SER A 32 8.63 -5.47 0.46
N VAL A 33 8.83 -4.31 1.08
CA VAL A 33 10.01 -3.48 0.88
C VAL A 33 11.25 -4.18 1.48
N GLU A 34 12.09 -4.77 0.65
CA GLU A 34 13.43 -5.20 1.06
C GLU A 34 14.35 -3.98 1.23
N SER A 35 15.00 -3.85 2.40
CA SER A 35 15.93 -2.76 2.67
C SER A 35 17.06 -2.73 1.63
N GLY A 36 17.21 -1.59 0.95
CA GLY A 36 18.17 -1.39 -0.15
C GLY A 36 17.54 -1.39 -1.56
N ARG A 37 16.26 -1.74 -1.69
CA ARG A 37 15.48 -1.66 -2.94
C ARG A 37 14.30 -0.69 -2.87
N ALA A 38 14.22 0.15 -1.85
CA ALA A 38 13.13 1.13 -1.71
C ALA A 38 12.97 2.00 -2.98
N GLU A 39 14.08 2.36 -3.65
CA GLU A 39 14.02 3.06 -4.96
C GLU A 39 13.40 2.22 -6.08
N SER A 40 13.54 0.89 -6.06
CA SER A 40 12.93 -0.03 -7.03
C SER A 40 11.41 -0.14 -6.90
N PHE A 41 10.87 0.38 -5.79
CA PHE A 41 9.44 0.45 -5.52
C PHE A 41 8.83 1.83 -5.76
N LEU A 42 9.62 2.81 -6.22
CA LEU A 42 9.12 4.15 -6.51
C LEU A 42 7.99 4.10 -7.56
N GLY A 43 6.85 4.71 -7.23
CA GLY A 43 5.64 4.67 -8.05
C GLY A 43 4.81 3.39 -7.93
N LYS A 44 5.15 2.49 -6.99
CA LYS A 44 4.41 1.23 -6.76
C LYS A 44 3.68 1.25 -5.44
N GLN A 45 2.55 0.55 -5.42
CA GLN A 45 1.83 0.24 -4.20
C GLN A 45 2.66 -0.75 -3.36
N ILE A 46 2.81 -0.45 -2.08
CA ILE A 46 3.56 -1.22 -1.10
C ILE A 46 2.74 -1.37 0.18
N THR A 47 3.09 -2.41 0.95
CA THR A 47 2.63 -2.57 2.33
C THR A 47 3.84 -2.48 3.25
N LEU A 48 3.81 -1.53 4.19
CA LEU A 48 4.85 -1.27 5.17
C LEU A 48 4.32 -1.63 6.56
N SER A 49 4.95 -2.61 7.21
CA SER A 49 4.62 -2.99 8.60
C SER A 49 5.73 -2.51 9.53
N GLY A 50 5.37 -1.76 10.57
CA GLY A 50 6.34 -1.10 11.43
C GLY A 50 5.77 -0.44 12.67
N THR A 51 6.65 0.01 13.53
CA THR A 51 6.31 0.73 14.76
C THR A 51 6.45 2.24 14.54
N VAL A 52 5.44 3.02 14.96
CA VAL A 52 5.50 4.48 14.95
C VAL A 52 6.52 4.96 15.98
N ILE A 53 7.60 5.60 15.51
CA ILE A 53 8.62 6.18 16.38
C ILE A 53 8.37 7.67 16.66
N ASN A 54 7.71 8.36 15.73
CA ASN A 54 7.38 9.77 15.86
C ASN A 54 6.18 10.12 14.98
N SER A 55 5.40 11.12 15.37
CA SER A 55 4.32 11.68 14.55
C SER A 55 4.38 13.21 14.55
N ARG A 56 4.18 13.80 13.37
CA ARG A 56 4.10 15.23 13.17
C ARG A 56 2.83 15.54 12.39
N GLU A 57 1.97 16.34 12.99
CA GLU A 57 0.72 16.77 12.37
C GLU A 57 0.88 18.17 11.76
N THR A 58 0.34 18.34 10.56
CA THR A 58 0.15 19.64 9.90
C THR A 58 -1.32 19.85 9.57
N ASP A 59 -1.68 21.02 9.03
CA ASP A 59 -3.07 21.38 8.76
C ASP A 59 -3.79 20.38 7.84
N LYS A 60 -3.08 19.80 6.86
CA LYS A 60 -3.66 18.92 5.83
C LYS A 60 -3.15 17.48 5.86
N THR A 61 -2.05 17.22 6.55
CA THR A 61 -1.37 15.91 6.52
C THR A 61 -0.88 15.51 7.90
N ILE A 62 -0.71 14.21 8.12
CA ILE A 62 -0.02 13.66 9.28
C ILE A 62 1.17 12.88 8.76
N GLN A 63 2.36 13.18 9.28
CA GLN A 63 3.61 12.51 8.94
C GLN A 63 3.98 11.59 10.10
N TYR A 64 4.13 10.30 9.82
CA TYR A 64 4.63 9.32 10.78
C TYR A 64 6.04 8.91 10.36
N ALA A 65 6.96 8.88 11.31
CA ALA A 65 8.19 8.13 11.15
C ALA A 65 7.91 6.71 11.64
N VAL A 66 8.01 5.73 10.75
CA VAL A 66 7.68 4.33 11.01
C VAL A 66 8.95 3.52 10.87
N LYS A 67 9.34 2.84 11.96
CA LYS A 67 10.44 1.89 11.95
C LYS A 67 9.93 0.55 11.49
N GLU A 68 10.37 0.14 10.30
CA GLU A 68 10.00 -1.12 9.68
C GLU A 68 10.53 -2.32 10.48
N GLU A 69 9.70 -3.35 10.69
CA GLU A 69 10.02 -4.46 11.60
C GLU A 69 11.14 -5.36 11.07
N ARG A 70 11.23 -5.55 9.74
CA ARG A 70 12.10 -6.57 9.13
C ARG A 70 13.56 -6.16 9.10
N TYR A 71 13.85 -4.90 8.79
CA TYR A 71 15.21 -4.37 8.65
C TYR A 71 15.51 -3.19 9.58
N GLY A 72 14.52 -2.73 10.34
CA GLY A 72 14.71 -1.66 11.33
C GLY A 72 14.93 -0.27 10.73
N GLN A 73 14.69 -0.09 9.42
CA GLN A 73 14.82 1.20 8.75
C GLN A 73 13.62 2.10 9.05
N ALA A 74 13.87 3.40 9.22
CA ALA A 74 12.82 4.38 9.41
C ALA A 74 12.37 4.94 8.06
N TYR A 75 11.08 4.78 7.76
CA TYR A 75 10.43 5.38 6.60
C TYR A 75 9.52 6.51 7.04
N LYS A 76 9.45 7.56 6.22
CA LYS A 76 8.52 8.66 6.42
C LYS A 76 7.22 8.32 5.71
N VAL A 77 6.14 8.24 6.47
CA VAL A 77 4.79 7.93 5.99
C VAL A 77 3.97 9.21 6.05
N VAL A 78 3.32 9.58 4.95
CA VAL A 78 2.48 10.78 4.86
C VAL A 78 1.03 10.34 4.64
N TYR A 79 0.15 10.72 5.56
CA TYR A 79 -1.28 10.47 5.49
C TYR A 79 -2.03 11.79 5.25
N PHE A 80 -2.90 11.82 4.24
CA PHE A 80 -3.74 12.98 3.96
C PHE A 80 -5.03 12.90 4.78
N LYS A 81 -5.35 13.98 5.49
CA LYS A 81 -6.59 14.04 6.27
C LYS A 81 -7.76 14.29 5.32
N GLU A 82 -8.60 13.29 5.09
CA GLU A 82 -9.89 13.47 4.40
C GLU A 82 -10.98 14.03 5.35
N GLY A 83 -10.65 15.06 6.15
CA GLY A 83 -11.59 15.72 7.09
C GLY A 83 -10.96 16.25 8.38
N GLU A 84 -11.78 16.67 9.34
CA GLU A 84 -11.38 17.16 10.67
C GLU A 84 -11.06 16.02 11.65
N GLY A 85 -10.13 15.14 11.28
CA GLY A 85 -9.64 14.07 12.15
C GLY A 85 -8.15 14.23 12.46
N SER A 86 -7.79 14.36 13.75
CA SER A 86 -6.41 14.14 14.17
C SER A 86 -6.21 12.65 14.47
N LEU A 87 -5.58 11.92 13.55
CA LEU A 87 -5.15 10.54 13.80
C LEU A 87 -3.79 10.54 14.49
N LYS A 88 -3.67 11.17 15.67
CA LYS A 88 -2.42 11.10 16.44
C LYS A 88 -2.29 9.70 17.03
N MET A 89 -1.30 8.97 16.56
CA MET A 89 -0.94 7.66 17.11
C MET A 89 0.18 7.85 18.14
N PRO A 90 0.10 7.17 19.30
CA PRO A 90 1.18 7.21 20.27
C PRO A 90 2.45 6.56 19.69
N ASN A 91 3.60 7.03 20.17
CA ASN A 91 4.87 6.39 19.82
C ASN A 91 4.88 4.98 20.43
N GLY A 92 5.33 3.99 19.67
CA GLY A 92 5.29 2.58 20.06
C GLY A 92 4.10 1.81 19.46
N THR A 93 3.15 2.47 18.80
CA THR A 93 2.05 1.77 18.11
C THR A 93 2.56 1.01 16.89
N ASN A 94 2.20 -0.27 16.79
CA ASN A 94 2.45 -1.07 15.60
C ASN A 94 1.34 -0.83 14.57
N ILE A 95 1.77 -0.53 13.34
CA ILE A 95 0.89 -0.21 12.23
C ILE A 95 1.31 -0.94 10.96
N GLU A 96 0.31 -1.23 10.15
CA GLU A 96 0.47 -1.65 8.77
C GLU A 96 -0.06 -0.53 7.87
N VAL A 97 0.80 -0.01 7.01
CA VAL A 97 0.52 1.08 6.09
C VAL A 97 0.45 0.51 4.68
N LYS A 98 -0.68 0.72 4.00
CA LYS A 98 -0.82 0.46 2.57
C LYS A 98 -0.81 1.80 1.84
N GLY A 99 0.08 1.93 0.87
CA GLY A 99 0.31 3.19 0.21
C GLY A 99 1.25 3.07 -0.98
N GLU A 100 1.58 4.21 -1.57
CA GLU A 100 2.51 4.29 -2.69
C GLU A 100 3.87 4.80 -2.22
N MET A 101 4.96 4.18 -2.68
CA MET A 101 6.29 4.73 -2.47
C MET A 101 6.50 5.93 -3.40
N ALA A 102 6.62 7.11 -2.82
CA ALA A 102 6.89 8.35 -3.52
C ALA A 102 8.28 8.89 -3.16
N ARG A 103 8.75 9.84 -3.96
CA ARG A 103 9.94 10.62 -3.66
C ARG A 103 9.55 12.09 -3.58
N PHE A 104 9.85 12.72 -2.47
CA PHE A 104 9.67 14.15 -2.28
C PHE A 104 11.04 14.81 -2.08
N GLY A 105 11.52 15.52 -3.10
CA GLY A 105 12.90 16.01 -3.13
C GLY A 105 13.91 14.86 -3.25
N ASN A 106 14.81 14.75 -2.26
CA ASN A 106 15.80 13.67 -2.17
C ASN A 106 15.44 12.58 -1.15
N GLU A 107 14.26 12.66 -0.51
CA GLU A 107 13.81 11.69 0.49
C GLU A 107 12.74 10.75 -0.10
N LEU A 108 12.82 9.47 0.27
CA LEU A 108 11.77 8.49 -0.02
C LEU A 108 10.69 8.57 1.06
N GLU A 109 9.45 8.63 0.63
CA GLU A 109 8.29 8.75 1.50
C GLU A 109 7.19 7.78 1.04
N VAL A 110 6.37 7.30 1.97
CA VAL A 110 5.23 6.43 1.67
C VAL A 110 3.97 7.26 1.80
N LEU A 111 3.25 7.47 0.69
CA LEU A 111 1.95 8.12 0.69
C LEU A 111 0.91 7.09 1.12
N ALA A 112 0.45 7.20 2.37
CA ALA A 112 -0.49 6.27 2.96
C ALA A 112 -1.90 6.50 2.39
N GLU A 113 -2.45 5.47 1.74
CA GLU A 113 -3.86 5.39 1.37
C GLU A 113 -4.68 4.83 2.54
N LYS A 114 -4.12 3.86 3.26
CA LYS A 114 -4.77 3.20 4.39
C LYS A 114 -3.78 2.85 5.48
N ILE A 115 -4.15 3.16 6.72
CA ILE A 115 -3.39 2.77 7.90
C ILE A 115 -4.24 1.81 8.74
N ILE A 116 -3.68 0.67 9.08
CA ILE A 116 -4.29 -0.35 9.93
C ILE A 116 -3.46 -0.42 11.21
N ILE A 117 -4.11 -0.21 12.35
CA ILE A 117 -3.46 -0.33 13.66
C ILE A 117 -3.49 -1.81 14.04
N THR A 118 -2.32 -2.44 14.23
CA THR A 118 -2.20 -3.88 14.48
C THR A 118 -1.91 -4.23 15.93
N GLY A 119 -1.59 -3.24 16.79
CA GLY A 119 -1.46 -3.46 18.24
C GLY A 119 -1.54 -2.18 19.07
N TYR A 120 -2.38 -2.23 20.11
CA TYR A 120 -2.22 -1.47 21.35
C TYR A 120 -1.54 -2.43 22.33
N ASP A 121 -0.35 -2.07 22.81
CA ASP A 121 0.22 -2.66 24.02
C ASP A 121 -0.14 -1.74 25.20
#